data_AF-W6KSI3-F1
#
_entry.id   AF-W6KSI3-F1
#
_cell.length_a   1.000
_cell.length_b   1.000
_cell.length_c   1.000
_cell.angle_alpha   90.00
_cell.angle_beta   90.00
_cell.angle_gamma   90.00
#
_symmetry.space_group_name_H-M   'P 1'
#
loop_
_entity.id
_entity.type
_entity.pdbx_description
1 polymer ?
#
loop_
_entity_poly.entity_id
_entity_poly.type
_entity_poly.pdbx_seq_one_letter_code
_entity_poly.pdbx_strand_id
1 'polypeptide(L)'
;MQRVRRLCSSFERGWRDKTPFLNDRQGRFNLFEASAELQLDEIYLASLYKPLHYTYSVKGQLYPAERGRSSRPGSLESSRNRMFPLYRRDYGLDREMRHLSWRRITTS
;
A
#
# COMPACT_ATOMS: atom_id res chain seq x y z
N MET A 1 16.32 25.12 -21.89
CA MET A 1 15.85 23.73 -22.10
C MET A 1 16.89 22.62 -21.82
N GLN A 2 18.16 22.91 -21.50
CA GLN A 2 19.18 21.86 -21.28
C GLN A 2 19.20 21.27 -19.86
N ARG A 3 18.70 21.97 -18.84
CA ARG A 3 18.73 21.51 -17.43
C ARG A 3 17.77 20.36 -17.14
N VAL A 4 16.58 20.36 -17.75
CA VAL A 4 15.56 19.31 -17.53
C VAL A 4 16.02 17.96 -18.09
N ARG A 5 16.67 17.95 -19.27
CA ARG A 5 17.23 16.73 -19.87
C ARG A 5 18.31 16.08 -18.99
N ARG A 6 19.10 16.87 -18.24
CA ARG A 6 20.13 16.33 -17.34
C ARG A 6 19.54 15.62 -16.12
N LEU A 7 18.44 16.13 -15.56
CA LEU A 7 17.76 15.51 -14.41
C LEU A 7 17.12 14.16 -14.78
N CYS A 8 16.54 14.04 -15.98
CA CYS A 8 16.02 12.75 -16.46
C CYS A 8 17.16 11.75 -16.73
N SER A 9 18.30 12.20 -17.27
CA SER A 9 19.43 11.32 -17.61
C SER A 9 20.21 10.77 -16.41
N SER A 10 20.23 11.48 -15.26
CA SER A 10 20.85 10.95 -14.04
C SER A 10 19.96 9.90 -13.37
N PHE A 11 18.64 10.01 -13.55
CA PHE A 11 17.69 9.00 -13.09
C PHE A 11 17.87 7.69 -13.87
N GLU A 12 18.12 7.75 -15.18
CA GLU A 12 18.26 6.55 -16.03
C GLU A 12 19.58 5.78 -15.82
N ARG A 13 20.67 6.44 -15.40
CA ARG A 13 21.96 5.76 -15.18
C ARG A 13 21.95 4.82 -13.97
N GLY A 14 21.17 5.12 -12.92
CA GLY A 14 21.06 4.28 -11.73
C GLY A 14 20.21 3.02 -11.90
N TRP A 15 19.44 2.90 -12.98
CA TRP A 15 18.58 1.74 -13.21
C TRP A 15 19.30 0.56 -13.86
N ARG A 16 20.43 0.79 -14.54
CA ARG A 16 21.23 -0.27 -15.17
C ARG A 16 22.05 -1.07 -14.15
N ASP A 17 22.36 -0.47 -13.01
CA ASP A 17 23.16 -1.07 -11.94
C ASP A 17 22.30 -1.54 -10.75
N LYS A 18 20.99 -1.77 -10.97
CA LYS A 18 20.17 -2.41 -9.94
C LYS A 18 20.68 -3.83 -9.75
N THR A 19 21.40 -4.07 -8.66
CA THR A 19 21.71 -5.42 -8.21
C THR A 19 20.38 -6.14 -8.00
N PRO A 20 20.10 -7.22 -8.75
CA PRO A 20 18.90 -8.00 -8.52
C PRO A 20 18.88 -8.43 -7.05
N PHE A 21 17.72 -8.32 -6.39
CA PHE A 21 17.58 -8.87 -5.05
C PHE A 21 17.97 -10.36 -5.07
N LEU A 22 18.55 -10.86 -3.98
CA LEU A 22 19.11 -12.21 -3.86
C LEU A 22 18.18 -13.34 -4.35
N ASN A 23 16.86 -13.11 -4.34
CA ASN A 23 15.84 -14.08 -4.72
C ASN A 23 15.19 -13.82 -6.10
N ASP A 24 15.45 -12.68 -6.76
CA ASP A 24 14.91 -12.40 -8.09
C ASP A 24 15.99 -12.54 -9.17
N ARG A 25 16.02 -13.71 -9.79
CA ARG A 25 16.95 -14.05 -10.88
C ARG A 25 16.54 -13.42 -12.22
N GLN A 26 15.30 -12.95 -12.36
CA GLN A 26 14.76 -12.43 -13.62
C GLN A 26 14.61 -10.90 -13.61
N GLY A 27 14.75 -10.25 -12.45
CA GLY A 27 14.68 -8.80 -12.32
C GLY A 27 13.30 -8.24 -12.62
N ARG A 28 12.25 -8.93 -12.16
CA ARG A 28 10.87 -8.46 -12.28
C ARG A 28 10.62 -7.34 -11.28
N PHE A 29 9.69 -6.45 -11.60
CA PHE A 29 9.30 -5.42 -10.66
C PHE A 29 8.54 -6.03 -9.48
N ASN A 30 8.98 -5.71 -8.25
CA ASN A 30 8.33 -6.10 -7.01
C ASN A 30 8.10 -4.87 -6.13
N LEU A 31 6.88 -4.74 -5.60
CA LEU A 31 6.49 -3.65 -4.69
C LEU A 31 7.32 -3.63 -3.41
N PHE A 32 7.65 -4.81 -2.85
CA PHE A 32 8.48 -4.91 -1.64
C PHE A 32 9.90 -4.38 -1.88
N GLU A 33 10.49 -4.75 -3.03
CA GLU A 33 11.82 -4.28 -3.44
C GLU A 33 11.81 -2.78 -3.69
N ALA A 34 10.77 -2.27 -4.35
CA ALA A 34 10.58 -0.84 -4.54
C ALA A 34 10.44 -0.09 -3.21
N SER A 35 9.72 -0.63 -2.22
CA SER A 35 9.63 0.01 -0.89
C SER A 35 11.00 0.05 -0.18
N ALA A 36 11.79 -1.02 -0.30
CA ALA A 36 13.12 -1.07 0.29
C ALA A 36 14.09 -0.06 -0.39
N GLU A 37 14.09 -0.01 -1.72
CA GLU A 37 14.93 0.94 -2.48
C GLU A 37 14.54 2.41 -2.19
N LEU A 38 13.25 2.69 -2.04
CA LEU A 38 12.74 4.04 -1.79
C LEU A 38 12.72 4.43 -0.31
N GLN A 39 13.10 3.51 0.59
CA GLN A 39 13.00 3.69 2.05
C GLN A 39 11.59 4.09 2.50
N LEU A 40 10.58 3.48 1.89
CA LEU A 40 9.18 3.68 2.21
C LEU A 40 8.64 2.49 3.00
N ASP A 41 7.63 2.74 3.84
CA ASP A 41 6.87 1.67 4.46
C ASP A 41 6.14 0.84 3.37
N GLU A 42 6.22 -0.48 3.47
CA GLU A 42 5.66 -1.41 2.49
C GLU A 42 4.13 -1.27 2.43
N ILE A 43 3.48 -1.17 3.60
CA ILE A 43 2.02 -1.10 3.72
C ILE A 43 1.55 0.24 3.14
N TYR A 44 2.27 1.32 3.42
CA TYR A 44 2.05 2.62 2.81
C TYR A 44 2.16 2.56 1.29
N LEU A 45 3.25 2.00 0.74
CA LEU A 45 3.44 1.91 -0.70
C LEU A 45 2.33 1.08 -1.36
N ALA A 46 2.00 -0.09 -0.79
CA ALA A 46 0.90 -0.93 -1.27
C ALA A 46 -0.45 -0.20 -1.21
N SER A 47 -0.64 0.70 -0.24
CA SER A 47 -1.88 1.50 -0.12
C SER A 47 -2.08 2.47 -1.27
N LEU A 48 -1.01 2.95 -1.90
CA LEU A 48 -1.06 3.92 -3.01
C LEU A 48 -1.62 3.31 -4.29
N TYR A 49 -1.51 1.99 -4.45
CA TYR A 49 -1.96 1.26 -5.64
C TYR A 49 -3.33 0.60 -5.49
N LYS A 50 -4.05 0.87 -4.39
CA LYS A 50 -5.45 0.42 -4.20
C LYS A 50 -6.36 1.60 -3.84
N PRO A 51 -7.68 1.50 -4.09
CA PRO A 51 -8.63 2.54 -3.69
C PRO A 51 -8.54 2.86 -2.19
N LEU A 52 -8.50 4.16 -1.87
CA LEU A 52 -8.23 4.65 -0.51
C LEU A 52 -9.17 4.08 0.55
N HIS A 53 -10.46 3.90 0.23
CA HIS A 53 -11.47 3.43 1.19
C HIS A 53 -11.26 1.98 1.67
N TYR A 54 -10.41 1.21 0.98
CA TYR A 54 -10.01 -0.14 1.41
C TYR A 54 -8.96 -0.12 2.53
N THR A 55 -8.01 0.83 2.49
CA THR A 55 -6.94 0.92 3.49
C THR A 55 -7.28 1.89 4.62
N TYR A 56 -7.83 3.04 4.27
CA TYR A 56 -8.07 4.18 5.15
C TYR A 56 -9.53 4.25 5.60
N SER A 57 -9.81 5.01 6.67
CA SER A 57 -11.16 5.22 7.21
C SER A 57 -11.98 6.23 6.41
N VAL A 58 -12.03 6.06 5.07
CA VAL A 58 -12.72 6.96 4.14
C VAL A 58 -14.06 6.38 3.71
N LYS A 59 -15.02 7.27 3.41
CA LYS A 59 -16.25 6.90 2.72
C LYS A 59 -15.91 6.37 1.32
N GLY A 60 -16.50 5.24 0.96
CA GLY A 60 -16.38 4.60 -0.35
C GLY A 60 -17.46 3.54 -0.51
N GLN A 61 -17.84 3.26 -1.75
CA GLN A 61 -18.84 2.24 -2.06
C GLN A 61 -18.19 0.85 -2.00
N LEU A 62 -18.86 -0.09 -1.35
CA LEU A 62 -18.46 -1.50 -1.28
C LEU A 62 -19.57 -2.37 -1.87
N TYR A 63 -19.18 -3.39 -2.64
CA TYR A 63 -20.13 -4.35 -3.17
C TYR A 63 -20.76 -5.18 -2.03
N PRO A 64 -22.07 -5.50 -2.08
CA PRO A 64 -22.72 -6.33 -1.06
C PRO A 64 -22.06 -7.70 -0.88
N ALA A 65 -21.54 -8.29 -1.97
CA ALA A 65 -20.86 -9.58 -1.97
C ALA A 65 -19.58 -9.58 -1.12
N GLU A 66 -18.92 -8.43 -0.94
CA GLU A 66 -17.70 -8.35 -0.14
C GLU A 66 -17.95 -8.42 1.37
N ARG A 67 -19.17 -8.13 1.84
CA ARG A 67 -19.46 -8.00 3.28
C ARG A 67 -19.34 -9.32 4.05
N GLY A 68 -19.34 -10.45 3.35
CA GLY A 68 -19.45 -11.77 3.95
C GLY A 68 -20.90 -12.14 4.27
N ARG A 69 -21.09 -13.37 4.72
CA ARG A 69 -22.39 -13.93 5.11
C ARG A 69 -22.24 -14.90 6.28
N SER A 70 -23.28 -14.99 7.09
CA SER A 70 -23.41 -16.03 8.13
C SER A 70 -23.39 -17.42 7.51
N SER A 71 -23.08 -18.42 8.33
CA SER A 71 -23.18 -19.82 7.95
C SER A 71 -24.62 -20.20 7.59
N ARG A 72 -24.75 -21.22 6.74
CA ARG A 72 -26.02 -21.86 6.40
C ARG A 72 -25.84 -23.37 6.55
N PRO A 73 -26.91 -24.15 6.75
CA PRO A 73 -26.80 -25.60 6.70
C PRO A 73 -26.11 -26.05 5.39
N GLY A 74 -25.00 -26.77 5.50
CA GLY A 74 -24.19 -27.20 4.36
C GLY A 74 -23.17 -26.18 3.82
N SER A 75 -23.04 -24.98 4.42
CA SER A 75 -22.00 -24.02 4.03
C SER A 75 -21.41 -23.27 5.21
N LEU A 76 -20.07 -23.17 5.24
CA LEU A 76 -19.36 -22.40 6.25
C LEU A 76 -19.68 -20.90 6.15
N GLU A 77 -19.49 -20.22 7.28
CA GLU A 77 -19.49 -18.76 7.32
C GLU A 77 -18.42 -18.17 6.39
N SER A 78 -18.69 -16.96 5.89
CA SER A 78 -17.70 -16.20 5.11
C SER A 78 -17.56 -14.82 5.71
N SER A 79 -16.32 -14.39 5.89
CA SER A 79 -16.00 -13.07 6.42
C SER A 79 -15.14 -12.31 5.43
N ARG A 80 -15.38 -11.01 5.31
CA ARG A 80 -14.62 -10.13 4.42
C ARG A 80 -13.11 -10.23 4.65
N ASN A 81 -12.69 -10.31 5.92
CA ASN A 81 -11.28 -10.36 6.29
C ASN A 81 -10.59 -11.67 5.84
N ARG A 82 -11.32 -12.78 5.71
CA ARG A 82 -10.78 -14.03 5.19
C ARG A 82 -10.75 -14.05 3.66
N MET A 83 -11.79 -13.50 3.01
CA MET A 83 -11.89 -13.46 1.55
C MET A 83 -10.96 -12.41 0.93
N PHE A 84 -10.78 -11.27 1.61
CA PHE A 84 -10.04 -10.12 1.12
C PHE A 84 -9.04 -9.60 2.17
N PRO A 85 -8.02 -10.39 2.54
CA PRO A 85 -7.08 -10.02 3.61
C PRO A 85 -6.29 -8.75 3.27
N LEU A 86 -5.93 -8.55 1.99
CA LEU A 86 -5.17 -7.38 1.52
C LEU A 86 -5.99 -6.08 1.47
N TYR A 87 -7.33 -6.18 1.50
CA TYR A 87 -8.25 -5.03 1.53
C TYR A 87 -8.80 -4.74 2.93
N ARG A 88 -8.14 -5.27 3.96
CA ARG A 88 -8.37 -4.84 5.34
C ARG A 88 -7.85 -3.42 5.53
N ARG A 89 -8.57 -2.66 6.35
CA ARG A 89 -8.14 -1.32 6.77
C ARG A 89 -6.96 -1.42 7.72
N ASP A 90 -6.02 -0.50 7.56
CA ASP A 90 -4.90 -0.32 8.48
C ASP A 90 -5.12 0.96 9.30
N TYR A 91 -5.47 0.78 10.58
CA TYR A 91 -5.75 1.89 11.48
C TYR A 91 -4.48 2.58 11.99
N GLY A 92 -3.33 1.89 11.97
CA GLY A 92 -2.04 2.51 12.30
C GLY A 92 -1.66 3.50 11.22
N LEU A 93 -1.66 3.03 9.97
CA LEU A 93 -1.37 3.86 8.81
C LEU A 93 -2.38 5.00 8.64
N ASP A 94 -3.67 4.75 8.86
CA ASP A 94 -4.71 5.79 8.83
C ASP A 94 -4.42 6.88 9.86
N ARG A 95 -4.08 6.50 11.10
CA ARG A 95 -3.73 7.46 12.15
C ARG A 95 -2.51 8.30 11.79
N GLU A 96 -1.46 7.69 11.25
CA GLU A 96 -0.22 8.38 10.90
C GLU A 96 -0.38 9.33 9.72
N MET A 97 -1.11 8.92 8.68
CA MET A 97 -1.22 9.68 7.43
C MET A 97 -2.36 10.70 7.45
N ARG A 98 -3.43 10.45 8.20
CA ARG A 98 -4.68 11.21 8.08
C ARG A 98 -5.14 11.95 9.33
N HIS A 99 -4.72 11.51 10.52
CA HIS A 99 -5.21 12.10 11.76
C HIS A 99 -4.15 13.00 12.40
N LEU A 100 -4.61 14.14 12.90
CA LEU A 100 -3.74 15.02 13.67
C LEU A 100 -3.45 14.39 15.03
N SER A 101 -2.17 14.36 15.41
CA SER A 101 -1.76 13.92 16.73
C SER A 101 -2.03 15.02 17.76
N TRP A 102 -2.87 14.72 18.76
CA TRP A 102 -3.15 15.62 19.90
C TRP A 102 -1.86 16.17 20.52
N ARG A 103 -0.84 15.31 20.69
CA ARG A 103 0.46 15.69 21.28
C ARG A 103 1.20 16.79 20.50
N ARG A 104 0.92 16.95 19.20
CA ARG A 104 1.53 17.98 18.35
C ARG A 104 0.71 19.28 18.33
N ILE A 105 -0.54 19.23 18.78
CA ILE A 105 -1.45 20.38 18.76
C ILE A 105 -1.50 21.05 20.13
N THR A 106 -1.36 20.28 21.21
CA THR A 106 -1.36 20.84 22.57
C THR A 106 -0.17 21.74 22.80
N THR A 107 -0.46 22.96 23.25
CA THR A 107 0.52 23.99 23.64
C THR A 107 0.67 24.12 25.15
N SER A 108 0.06 23.21 25.92
CA SER A 108 0.07 23.17 27.40
C SER A 108 1.46 22.90 27.95
#